data_AF-A0A937P6Y2-F1
#
_entry.id   AF-A0A937P6Y2-F1
#
_cell.length_a   1.000
_cell.length_b   1.000
_cell.length_c   1.000
_cell.angle_alpha   90.00
_cell.angle_beta   90.00
_cell.angle_gamma   90.00
#
_symmetry.space_group_name_H-M   'P 1'
#
loop_
_entity.id
_entity.type
_entity.pdbx_description
1 polymer ?
#
loop_
_entity_poly.entity_id
_entity_poly.type
_entity_poly.pdbx_seq_one_letter_code
_entity_poly.pdbx_strand_id
1 'polypeptide(L)'
;MECRAHCGACCNAPSISSSIPGMPDGKPAGVTCIHLKEDYSCGIYDDRPKVCRDFKAEELVCSDSREEALEILSQLEKESQ
;
A
#
# COMPACT_ATOMS: atom_id res chain seq x y z
N MET A 1 2.48 2.35 14.89
CA MET A 1 1.03 2.10 15.13
C MET A 1 0.66 0.73 14.56
N GLU A 2 -0.52 0.19 14.86
CA GLU A 2 -1.00 -1.02 14.16
C GLU A 2 -1.57 -0.66 12.78
N CYS A 3 -1.45 -1.57 11.81
CA CYS A 3 -2.02 -1.36 10.48
C CYS A 3 -3.56 -1.35 10.56
N ARG A 4 -4.18 -0.24 10.13
CA ARG A 4 -5.63 -0.09 10.14
C ARG A 4 -6.28 -1.00 9.08
N ALA A 5 -7.14 -1.91 9.54
CA ALA A 5 -7.97 -2.72 8.66
C ALA A 5 -8.82 -1.81 7.75
N HIS A 6 -9.10 -2.26 6.53
CA HIS A 6 -9.90 -1.51 5.55
C HIS A 6 -9.31 -0.13 5.15
N CYS A 7 -8.00 0.08 5.33
CA CYS A 7 -7.33 1.30 4.87
C CYS A 7 -6.95 1.21 3.38
N GLY A 8 -6.24 0.14 2.98
CA GLY A 8 -5.83 -0.08 1.59
C GLY A 8 -4.88 0.97 0.99
N ALA A 9 -4.39 1.96 1.75
CA ALA A 9 -3.59 3.06 1.22
C ALA A 9 -2.27 2.57 0.59
N CYS A 10 -1.54 1.69 1.27
CA CYS A 10 -0.32 1.07 0.73
C CYS A 10 -0.55 0.19 -0.51
N CYS A 11 -1.78 -0.29 -0.72
CA CYS A 11 -2.16 -1.05 -1.90
C CYS A 11 -2.57 -0.15 -3.08
N ASN A 12 -2.80 1.15 -2.88
CA ASN A 12 -3.19 2.11 -3.92
C ASN A 12 -2.07 3.08 -4.27
N ALA A 13 -1.55 3.79 -3.27
CA ALA A 13 -0.72 4.98 -3.50
C ALA A 13 0.72 4.69 -3.98
N PRO A 14 1.57 3.99 -3.21
CA PRO A 14 3.00 3.91 -3.52
C PRO A 14 3.27 3.00 -4.71
N SER A 15 4.36 3.23 -5.43
CA SER A 15 4.89 2.24 -6.37
C SER A 15 5.54 1.07 -5.62
N ILE A 16 5.53 -0.09 -6.24
CA ILE A 16 6.19 -1.31 -5.76
C ILE A 16 6.96 -1.87 -6.96
N SER A 17 8.29 -1.78 -6.95
CA SER A 17 9.11 -2.27 -8.07
C SER A 17 9.36 -3.78 -8.03
N SER A 18 9.14 -4.43 -6.88
CA SER A 18 9.30 -5.88 -6.72
C SER A 18 8.03 -6.63 -7.12
N SER A 19 8.17 -7.85 -7.60
CA SER A 19 7.04 -8.71 -7.99
C SER A 19 6.02 -8.92 -6.88
N ILE A 20 4.74 -8.84 -7.23
CA ILE A 20 3.59 -9.22 -6.40
C ILE A 20 2.91 -10.40 -7.11
N PRO A 21 2.29 -11.37 -6.40
CA PRO A 21 1.49 -12.40 -7.06
C PRO A 21 0.49 -11.78 -8.05
N GLY A 22 0.46 -12.23 -9.30
CA GLY A 22 -0.41 -11.63 -10.34
C GLY A 22 0.04 -10.27 -10.90
N MET A 23 1.11 -9.67 -10.39
CA MET A 23 1.73 -8.45 -10.93
C MET A 23 3.28 -8.62 -10.95
N PRO A 24 3.84 -9.31 -11.97
CA PRO A 24 5.25 -9.69 -12.01
C PRO A 24 6.20 -8.49 -12.07
N ASP A 25 5.80 -7.41 -12.78
CA ASP A 25 6.57 -6.17 -12.91
C ASP A 25 6.32 -5.20 -11.74
N GLY A 26 5.66 -5.68 -10.67
CA GLY A 26 5.28 -4.87 -9.53
C GLY A 26 4.01 -4.04 -9.76
N LYS A 27 3.85 -2.96 -9.01
CA LYS A 27 2.66 -2.10 -9.00
C LYS A 27 3.08 -0.65 -9.23
N PRO A 28 2.63 0.02 -10.30
CA PRO A 28 2.89 1.44 -10.47
C PRO A 28 2.26 2.29 -9.36
N ALA A 29 2.80 3.49 -9.16
CA ALA A 29 2.20 4.49 -8.27
C ALA A 29 0.78 4.83 -8.71
N GLY A 30 -0.14 5.00 -7.75
CA GLY A 30 -1.55 5.31 -8.00
C GLY A 30 -2.38 4.18 -8.63
N VAL A 31 -1.75 3.06 -9.03
CA VAL A 31 -2.46 1.88 -9.53
C VAL A 31 -2.88 1.00 -8.35
N THR A 32 -4.15 0.64 -8.32
CA THR A 32 -4.72 -0.28 -7.34
C THR A 32 -4.14 -1.70 -7.52
N CYS A 33 -3.67 -2.29 -6.44
CA CYS A 33 -3.20 -3.67 -6.43
C CYS A 33 -4.34 -4.64 -6.76
N ILE A 34 -4.08 -5.67 -7.59
CA ILE A 34 -5.06 -6.69 -7.97
C ILE A 34 -5.67 -7.46 -6.79
N HIS A 35 -4.98 -7.46 -5.64
CA HIS A 35 -5.46 -8.13 -4.42
C HIS A 35 -6.26 -7.24 -3.49
N LEU A 36 -6.43 -5.95 -3.81
CA LEU A 36 -7.27 -5.08 -2.99
C LEU A 36 -8.74 -5.38 -3.25
N LYS A 37 -9.47 -5.70 -2.19
CA LYS A 37 -10.91 -5.95 -2.22
C LYS A 37 -11.70 -4.65 -2.15
N GLU A 38 -13.00 -4.72 -2.45
CA GLU A 38 -13.92 -3.57 -2.42
C GLU A 38 -14.04 -2.95 -1.02
N ASP A 39 -13.82 -3.74 0.04
CA ASP A 39 -13.79 -3.30 1.43
C ASP A 39 -12.42 -2.76 1.86
N TYR A 40 -11.50 -2.51 0.93
CA TYR A 40 -10.13 -2.05 1.16
C TYR A 40 -9.26 -3.01 1.99
N SER A 41 -9.65 -4.28 2.15
CA SER A 41 -8.81 -5.32 2.73
C SER A 41 -7.92 -5.98 1.66
N CYS A 42 -6.77 -6.53 2.08
CA CYS A 42 -5.90 -7.28 1.18
C CYS A 42 -6.36 -8.74 1.10
N GLY A 43 -6.66 -9.22 -0.11
CA GLY A 43 -7.13 -10.59 -0.35
C GLY A 43 -6.10 -11.69 -0.08
N ILE A 44 -4.81 -11.34 -0.04
CA ILE A 44 -3.70 -12.24 0.25
C ILE A 44 -2.92 -11.81 1.51
N TYR A 45 -3.58 -11.24 2.52
CA TYR A 45 -2.93 -10.59 3.66
C TYR A 45 -1.83 -11.46 4.32
N ASP A 46 -2.09 -12.75 4.48
CA ASP A 46 -1.16 -13.72 5.07
C ASP A 46 -0.02 -14.10 4.11
N ASP A 47 -0.30 -14.14 2.81
CA ASP A 47 0.64 -14.49 1.73
C ASP A 47 1.34 -13.27 1.10
N ARG A 48 1.21 -12.08 1.71
CA ARG A 48 1.77 -10.83 1.19
C ARG A 48 3.27 -10.96 0.88
N PRO A 49 3.77 -10.47 -0.26
CA PRO A 49 5.19 -10.52 -0.57
C PRO A 49 6.02 -9.72 0.44
N LYS A 50 7.34 -9.97 0.47
CA LYS A 50 8.27 -9.35 1.44
C LYS A 50 8.13 -7.82 1.52
N VAL A 51 8.05 -7.13 0.39
CA VAL A 51 7.88 -5.66 0.35
C VAL A 51 6.67 -5.17 1.14
N CYS A 52 5.54 -5.88 1.05
CA CYS A 52 4.31 -5.55 1.77
C CYS A 52 4.39 -5.86 3.27
N ARG A 53 5.21 -6.83 3.68
CA ARG A 53 5.44 -7.19 5.09
C ARG A 53 6.49 -6.32 5.76
N ASP A 54 7.45 -5.83 4.98
CA ASP A 54 8.50 -4.92 5.42
C ASP A 54 7.95 -3.50 5.62
N PHE A 55 6.93 -3.11 4.86
CA PHE A 55 6.18 -1.86 5.11
C PHE A 55 5.45 -1.93 6.46
N LYS A 56 6.01 -1.26 7.47
CA LYS A 56 5.42 -1.15 8.81
C LYS A 56 4.52 0.06 8.91
N ALA A 57 3.43 -0.08 9.66
CA ALA A 57 2.51 1.03 9.90
C ALA A 57 3.17 2.04 10.85
N GLU A 58 3.41 3.23 10.34
CA GLU A 58 4.04 4.34 11.04
C GLU A 58 3.12 5.56 11.03
N GLU A 59 3.10 6.30 12.14
CA GLU A 59 2.23 7.46 12.32
C GLU A 59 2.43 8.49 11.22
N LEU A 60 3.70 8.74 10.86
CA LEU A 60 4.10 9.67 9.82
C LEU A 60 3.56 9.35 8.43
N VAL A 61 3.13 8.11 8.19
CA VAL A 61 2.66 7.64 6.87
C VAL A 61 1.17 7.31 6.89
N CYS A 62 0.69 6.70 7.98
CA CYS A 62 -0.66 6.16 8.07
C CYS A 62 -1.67 7.16 8.67
N SER A 63 -1.21 8.10 9.52
CA SER A 63 -2.00 9.13 10.19
C SER A 63 -3.35 8.63 10.75
N ASP A 64 -4.30 9.54 10.98
CA ASP A 64 -5.60 9.23 11.57
C ASP A 64 -6.64 8.72 10.55
N SER A 65 -6.48 9.01 9.25
CA SER A 65 -7.46 8.66 8.20
C SER A 65 -6.84 7.99 6.96
N ARG A 66 -7.68 7.29 6.18
CA ARG A 66 -7.26 6.65 4.93
C ARG A 66 -6.87 7.71 3.90
N GLU A 67 -7.63 8.78 3.87
CA GLU A 67 -7.47 9.92 2.98
C GLU A 67 -6.10 10.57 3.23
N GLU A 68 -5.75 10.85 4.48
CA GLU A 68 -4.42 11.35 4.84
C GLU A 68 -3.31 10.37 4.48
N ALA A 69 -3.49 9.08 4.76
CA ALA A 69 -2.49 8.06 4.40
C ALA A 69 -2.22 8.04 2.88
N LEU A 70 -3.27 8.18 2.07
CA LEU A 70 -3.16 8.25 0.61
C LEU A 70 -2.44 9.52 0.17
N GLU A 71 -2.75 10.67 0.76
CA GLU A 71 -2.10 11.94 0.46
C GLU A 71 -0.61 11.89 0.80
N ILE A 72 -0.26 11.43 2.00
CA ILE A 72 1.13 11.31 2.47
C ILE A 72 1.91 10.36 1.57
N LEU A 73 1.40 9.14 1.33
CA LEU A 73 2.08 8.16 0.47
C LEU A 73 2.26 8.68 -0.96
N SER A 74 1.26 9.38 -1.49
CA SER A 74 1.35 9.96 -2.84
C SER A 74 2.34 11.11 -2.91
N GLN A 75 2.52 11.86 -1.82
CA GLN A 75 3.52 12.93 -1.73
C GLN A 75 4.93 12.35 -1.63
N LEU A 76 5.13 11.37 -0.75
CA LEU A 76 6.42 10.67 -0.60
C LEU A 76 6.87 10.01 -1.91
N GLU A 77 5.94 9.44 -2.67
CA GLU A 77 6.22 8.87 -3.98
C GLU A 77 6.76 9.93 -4.96
N LYS A 78 6.15 11.11 -5.01
CA LYS A 78 6.60 12.21 -5.88
C LYS A 78 7.98 12.74 -5.48
N GLU A 79 8.30 12.72 -4.19
CA GLU A 79 9.60 13.16 -3.67
C GLU A 79 10.71 12.12 -3.89
N SER A 80 10.34 10.87 -4.11
CA SER A 80 11.27 9.75 -4.30
C SER A 80 11.57 9.44 -5.79
N GLN A 81 11.06 10.25 -6.72
CA GLN A 81 11.22 10.13 -8.17
C GLN A 81 12.19 11.16 -8.73
#